data_AF-A0A6I3FMY7-F1
#
_entry.id   AF-A0A6I3FMY7-F1
#
_cell.length_a   1.000
_cell.length_b   1.000
_cell.length_c   1.000
_cell.angle_alpha   90.00
_cell.angle_beta   90.00
_cell.angle_gamma   90.00
#
_symmetry.space_group_name_H-M   'P 1'
#
loop_
_entity.id
_entity.type
_entity.pdbx_description
1 polymer ?
#
loop_
_entity_poly.entity_id
_entity_poly.type
_entity_poly.pdbx_seq_one_letter_code
_entity_poly.pdbx_strand_id
1 'polypeptide(L)'
;MPKETVRIRRAPKYLPFLLLFATFGLITAVVVYLNIDEASKGNASIFGLLVTFLSASGAAIGLGVALIVDGVSRLRSKTVVAERSR
;
A
#
# COMPACT_ATOMS: atom_id res chain seq x y z
N MET A 1 -29.22 5.20 -31.87
CA MET A 1 -28.62 5.21 -30.52
C MET A 1 -27.41 6.13 -30.54
N PRO A 2 -27.28 7.09 -29.59
CA PRO A 2 -26.08 7.92 -29.51
C PRO A 2 -24.88 7.08 -29.06
N LYS A 3 -23.75 7.27 -29.74
CA LYS A 3 -22.46 6.63 -29.42
C LYS A 3 -21.64 7.58 -28.57
N GLU A 4 -21.19 7.13 -27.40
CA GLU A 4 -20.39 7.94 -26.48
C GLU A 4 -19.02 7.29 -26.25
N THR A 5 -17.94 8.05 -26.39
CA THR A 5 -16.58 7.57 -26.07
C THR A 5 -16.36 7.62 -24.57
N VAL A 6 -16.21 6.45 -23.94
CA VAL A 6 -15.98 6.31 -22.49
C VAL A 6 -14.58 5.74 -22.25
N ARG A 7 -13.87 6.32 -21.29
CA ARG A 7 -12.56 5.85 -20.86
C ARG A 7 -12.72 4.92 -19.65
N ILE A 8 -12.53 3.63 -19.87
CA ILE A 8 -12.65 2.63 -18.80
C ILE A 8 -11.26 2.31 -18.26
N ARG A 9 -11.06 2.47 -16.95
CA ARG A 9 -9.86 2.02 -16.25
C ARG A 9 -10.23 1.37 -14.92
N ARG A 10 -9.45 0.37 -14.50
CA ARG A 10 -9.50 -0.13 -13.12
C ARG A 10 -8.57 0.71 -12.27
N ALA A 11 -9.14 1.44 -11.32
CA ALA A 11 -8.35 2.10 -10.28
C ALA A 11 -7.77 1.01 -9.35
N PRO A 12 -6.45 1.01 -9.08
CA PRO A 12 -5.89 0.14 -8.07
C PRO A 12 -6.42 0.53 -6.69
N LYS A 13 -6.65 -0.47 -5.85
CA LYS A 13 -7.02 -0.24 -4.46
C LYS A 13 -5.73 0.06 -3.69
N TYR A 14 -5.63 1.24 -3.08
CA TYR A 14 -4.46 1.64 -2.28
C TYR A 14 -4.36 0.87 -0.96
N LEU A 15 -5.51 0.55 -0.35
CA LEU A 15 -5.59 -0.08 0.96
C LEU A 15 -4.85 -1.44 1.04
N PRO A 16 -4.97 -2.37 0.07
CA PRO A 16 -4.18 -3.60 0.06
C PRO A 16 -2.66 -3.39 0.11
N PHE A 17 -2.13 -2.40 -0.62
CA PHE A 17 -0.68 -2.13 -0.61
C PHE A 17 -0.23 -1.54 0.72
N LEU A 18 -1.01 -0.60 1.26
CA LEU A 18 -0.78 -0.03 2.59
C LEU A 18 -0.72 -1.13 3.66
N LEU A 19 -1.74 -2.00 3.70
CA LEU A 19 -1.81 -3.07 4.68
C LEU A 19 -0.68 -4.09 4.49
N LEU A 20 -0.41 -4.53 3.25
CA LEU A 20 0.64 -5.51 2.96
C LEU A 20 1.99 -5.03 3.49
N PHE A 21 2.41 -3.82 3.14
CA PHE A 21 3.72 -3.30 3.56
C PHE A 21 3.74 -2.90 5.03
N ALA A 22 2.64 -2.41 5.61
CA ALA A 22 2.56 -2.18 7.05
C ALA A 22 2.71 -3.50 7.83
N THR A 23 2.08 -4.58 7.37
CA THR A 23 2.24 -5.92 7.95
C THR A 23 3.67 -6.43 7.83
N PHE A 24 4.34 -6.21 6.69
CA PHE A 24 5.78 -6.51 6.58
C PHE A 24 6.62 -5.71 7.59
N GLY A 25 6.32 -4.42 7.77
CA GLY A 25 6.96 -3.59 8.79
C GLY A 25 6.75 -4.12 10.20
N LEU A 26 5.51 -4.52 10.54
CA LEU A 26 5.17 -5.13 11.82
C LEU A 26 5.94 -6.44 12.06
N ILE A 27 5.96 -7.34 11.07
CA ILE A 27 6.71 -8.61 11.16
C ILE A 27 8.20 -8.30 11.39
N THR A 28 8.75 -7.35 10.65
CA THR A 28 10.14 -6.92 10.80
C THR A 28 10.40 -6.37 12.20
N ALA A 29 9.51 -5.55 12.74
CA ALA A 29 9.63 -5.01 14.10
C ALA A 29 9.67 -6.10 15.16
N VAL A 30 8.80 -7.11 15.04
CA VAL A 30 8.77 -8.26 15.94
C VAL A 30 10.08 -9.05 15.84
N VAL A 31 10.54 -9.36 14.62
CA VAL A 31 11.80 -10.08 14.41
C VAL A 31 12.97 -9.31 15.01
N VAL A 32 13.08 -8.00 14.76
CA VAL A 32 14.13 -7.16 15.34
C VAL A 32 14.05 -7.19 16.87
N TYR A 33 12.87 -6.98 17.45
CA TYR A 33 12.71 -6.98 18.92
C TYR A 33 13.11 -8.31 19.57
N LEU A 34 12.80 -9.44 18.93
CA LEU A 34 13.18 -10.77 19.42
C LEU A 34 14.70 -11.03 19.35
N ASN A 35 15.43 -10.29 18.50
CA ASN A 35 16.89 -10.42 18.32
C ASN A 35 17.70 -9.37 19.09
N ILE A 36 17.06 -8.46 19.83
CA ILE A 36 17.75 -7.50 20.70
C ILE A 36 18.06 -8.17 22.05
N ASP A 37 19.26 -7.94 22.58
CA ASP A 37 19.65 -8.41 23.93
C ASP A 37 18.75 -7.82 25.02
N GLU A 38 18.44 -8.60 26.07
CA GLU A 38 17.56 -8.17 27.17
C GLU A 38 18.05 -6.88 27.85
N ALA A 39 19.36 -6.70 28.01
CA ALA A 39 19.96 -5.48 28.56
C ALA A 39 19.70 -4.24 27.67
N SER A 40 19.51 -4.46 26.36
CA SER A 40 19.30 -3.43 25.35
C SER A 40 17.82 -3.18 25.04
N LYS A 41 16.91 -4.06 25.44
CA LYS A 41 15.47 -3.85 25.26
C LYS A 41 14.97 -2.63 26.01
N GLY A 42 15.63 -2.22 27.10
CA GLY A 42 15.16 -1.14 27.95
C GLY A 42 13.72 -1.40 28.44
N ASN A 43 13.07 -0.38 29.02
CA ASN A 43 11.65 -0.52 29.36
C ASN A 43 10.80 -0.83 28.11
N ALA A 44 9.63 -1.44 28.32
CA ALA A 44 8.68 -1.94 27.29
C ALA A 44 8.31 -0.95 26.15
N SER A 45 8.72 0.31 26.25
CA SER A 45 8.59 1.37 25.24
C SER A 45 9.26 1.05 23.89
N ILE A 46 10.41 0.36 23.86
CA ILE A 46 11.13 0.17 22.58
C ILE A 46 10.36 -0.67 21.57
N PHE A 47 9.59 -1.65 22.05
CA PHE A 47 8.75 -2.48 21.19
C PHE A 47 7.69 -1.64 20.48
N GLY A 48 7.01 -0.77 21.24
CA GLY A 48 6.04 0.17 20.67
C GLY A 48 6.66 1.07 19.61
N LEU A 49 7.85 1.63 19.90
CA LEU A 49 8.59 2.46 18.94
C LEU A 49 8.94 1.70 17.66
N LEU A 50 9.46 0.47 17.77
CA LEU A 50 9.80 -0.37 16.61
C LEU A 50 8.56 -0.68 15.77
N VAL A 51 7.47 -1.11 16.42
CA VAL A 51 6.21 -1.43 15.74
C VAL A 51 5.66 -0.20 15.03
N THR A 52 5.56 0.93 15.72
CA THR A 52 5.04 2.17 15.14
C THR A 52 5.91 2.64 13.97
N PHE A 53 7.22 2.71 14.15
CA PHE A 53 8.13 3.21 13.13
C PHE A 53 8.15 2.31 11.89
N LEU A 54 8.43 1.02 12.05
CA LEU A 54 8.56 0.11 10.91
C LEU A 54 7.23 -0.14 10.19
N SER A 55 6.11 -0.24 10.92
CA SER A 55 4.80 -0.41 10.28
C SER A 55 4.37 0.85 9.53
N ALA A 56 4.59 2.05 10.11
CA ALA A 56 4.27 3.31 9.44
C ALA A 56 5.17 3.55 8.21
N SER A 57 6.47 3.29 8.32
CA SER A 57 7.39 3.35 7.18
C SER A 57 7.02 2.35 6.10
N GLY A 58 6.68 1.11 6.47
CA GLY A 58 6.15 0.11 5.56
C GLY A 58 4.90 0.60 4.83
N ALA A 59 3.90 1.09 5.57
CA ALA A 59 2.70 1.71 4.99
C ALA A 59 3.03 2.82 3.98
N ALA A 60 3.96 3.72 4.31
CA ALA A 60 4.38 4.80 3.42
C ALA A 60 5.00 4.28 2.11
N ILE A 61 5.84 3.24 2.20
CA ILE A 61 6.40 2.55 1.02
C ILE A 61 5.28 1.91 0.20
N GLY A 62 4.35 1.20 0.85
CA GLY A 62 3.21 0.57 0.18
C GLY A 62 2.33 1.58 -0.56
N LEU A 63 2.09 2.75 0.03
CA LEU A 63 1.39 3.85 -0.63
C LEU A 63 2.16 4.36 -1.85
N GLY A 64 3.48 4.56 -1.74
CA GLY A 64 4.34 4.93 -2.87
C GLY A 64 4.25 3.92 -4.01
N VAL A 65 4.32 2.63 -3.71
CA VAL A 65 4.16 1.55 -4.70
C VAL A 65 2.77 1.60 -5.35
N ALA A 66 1.71 1.79 -4.57
CA ALA A 66 0.36 1.88 -5.10
C ALA A 66 0.16 3.08 -6.05
N LEU A 67 0.78 4.22 -5.74
CA LEU A 67 0.77 5.40 -6.62
C LEU A 67 1.50 5.15 -7.94
N ILE A 68 2.65 4.46 -7.90
CA ILE A 68 3.38 4.06 -9.11
C ILE A 68 2.50 3.15 -9.97
N VAL A 69 1.84 2.15 -9.36
CA VAL A 69 0.93 1.24 -10.06
C VAL A 69 -0.29 1.97 -10.63
N ASP A 70 -0.87 2.95 -9.92
CA ASP A 70 -1.95 3.79 -10.47
C ASP A 70 -1.47 4.60 -11.68
N GLY A 71 -0.26 5.17 -11.60
CA GLY A 71 0.37 5.87 -12.71
C GLY A 71 0.49 5.00 -13.96
N VAL A 72 1.02 3.78 -13.81
CA VAL A 72 1.14 2.82 -14.93
C VAL A 72 -0.23 2.39 -15.46
N SER A 73 -1.21 2.19 -14.59
CA SER A 73 -2.59 1.86 -15.00
C SER A 73 -3.22 2.98 -15.84
N ARG A 74 -2.98 4.25 -15.49
CA ARG A 74 -3.46 5.40 -16.28
C ARG A 74 -2.87 5.44 -17.67
N LEU A 75 -1.58 5.12 -17.82
CA LEU A 75 -0.91 5.07 -19.13
C LEU A 75 -1.49 3.96 -20.04
N ARG A 76 -2.02 2.88 -19.46
CA ARG A 76 -2.61 1.75 -20.19
C ARG A 76 -4.12 1.84 -20.40
N SER A 77 -4.73 3.01 -20.14
CA SER A 77 -6.18 3.18 -20.28
C SER A 77 -6.63 3.01 -21.73
N LYS A 78 -7.69 2.22 -21.95
CA LYS A 78 -8.31 2.05 -23.29
C LYS A 78 -9.52 2.96 -23.43
N THR A 79 -9.67 3.57 -24.61
CA THR A 79 -10.86 4.34 -24.99
C THR A 79 -11.81 3.41 -25.75
N VAL A 80 -13.06 3.33 -25.32
CA VAL A 80 -14.06 2.46 -25.94
C VAL A 80 -15.29 3.28 -26.32
N VAL A 81 -15.86 3.03 -27.49
CA VAL A 81 -17.15 3.62 -27.89
C VAL A 81 -18.25 2.77 -27.26
N ALA A 82 -18.98 3.35 -26.31
CA ALA A 82 -20.11 2.71 -25.64
C ALA A 82 -21.43 3.15 -26.29
N GLU A 83 -22.37 2.21 -26.37
CA GLU A 83 -23.72 2.47 -26.84
C GLU A 83 -24.66 2.51 -25.63
N ARG A 84 -25.39 3.61 -25.46
CA ARG A 84 -26.30 3.79 -24.32
C ARG A 84 -27.63 3.11 -24.64
N SER A 85 -27.90 1.92 -24.08
CA SER A 85 -29.25 1.33 -24.14
C SER A 85 -30.16 2.05 -23.15
N ARG A 86 -31.24 2.65 -23.67
CA ARG A 86 -32.24 3.37 -22.87
C ARG A 86 -33.21 2.40 -22.21
#